data_AF-A0A951AQP5-F1
#
_entry.id   AF-A0A951AQP5-F1
#
_cell.length_a   1.000
_cell.length_b   1.000
_cell.length_c   1.000
_cell.angle_alpha   90.00
_cell.angle_beta   90.00
_cell.angle_gamma   90.00
#
_symmetry.space_group_name_H-M   'P 1'
#
loop_
_entity.id
_entity.type
_entity.pdbx_description
1 polymer ?
#
loop_
_entity_poly.entity_id
_entity_poly.type
_entity_poly.pdbx_seq_one_letter_code
_entity_poly.pdbx_strand_id
1 'polypeptide(L)'
;MDDRQIVAAMRSRSANGLAAAYDLYAERLHAYARSILSDHDAAADVVHDAFLLAGQRIGELRDPDRLRPWLYAIVRHECLRQLRTSSRHVELTEAGQVRDDSVDLDAGLRTEQYRELIWRLMQNSI
;
A
#
# COMPACT_ATOMS: atom_id res chain seq x y z
N MET A 1 -13.50 13.21 -6.80
CA MET A 1 -14.23 12.31 -5.89
C MET A 1 -13.41 12.24 -4.62
N ASP A 2 -14.03 12.47 -3.48
CA ASP A 2 -13.32 12.50 -2.19
C ASP A 2 -13.11 11.08 -1.62
N ASP A 3 -12.15 10.89 -0.71
CA ASP A 3 -11.76 9.59 -0.14
C ASP A 3 -12.99 8.79 0.33
N ARG A 4 -13.90 9.46 1.06
CA ARG A 4 -15.13 8.86 1.58
C ARG A 4 -16.08 8.35 0.49
N GLN A 5 -16.19 9.08 -0.62
CA GLN A 5 -17.03 8.66 -1.75
C GLN A 5 -16.44 7.44 -2.44
N ILE A 6 -15.11 7.39 -2.58
CA ILE A 6 -14.38 6.25 -3.14
C ILE A 6 -14.59 5.00 -2.29
N VAL A 7 -14.43 5.11 -0.96
CA VAL A 7 -14.67 4.00 -0.02
C VAL A 7 -16.10 3.47 -0.11
N ALA A 8 -17.10 4.36 -0.17
CA ALA A 8 -18.50 3.96 -0.32
C ALA A 8 -18.76 3.22 -1.65
N ALA A 9 -18.17 3.69 -2.75
CA ALA A 9 -18.27 3.04 -4.05
C ALA A 9 -17.57 1.68 -4.08
N MET A 10 -16.41 1.54 -3.43
CA MET A 10 -15.70 0.27 -3.30
C MET A 10 -16.49 -0.73 -2.44
N ARG A 11 -17.04 -0.30 -1.30
CA ARG A 11 -17.86 -1.16 -0.42
C ARG A 11 -19.13 -1.68 -1.09
N SER A 12 -19.73 -0.88 -1.96
CA SER A 12 -20.90 -1.28 -2.75
C SER A 12 -20.55 -2.18 -3.95
N ARG A 13 -19.27 -2.60 -4.10
CA ARG A 13 -18.75 -3.34 -5.25
C ARG A 13 -19.09 -2.67 -6.59
N SER A 14 -19.24 -1.34 -6.59
CA SER A 14 -19.40 -0.60 -7.84
C SER A 14 -18.09 -0.68 -8.62
N ALA A 15 -18.18 -1.02 -9.90
CA ALA A 15 -17.03 -1.07 -10.80
C ALA A 15 -16.21 0.24 -10.80
N ASN A 16 -16.87 1.37 -10.52
CA ASN A 16 -16.27 2.69 -10.56
C ASN A 16 -15.47 3.04 -9.28
N GLY A 17 -15.70 2.36 -8.16
CA GLY A 17 -15.06 2.69 -6.89
C GLY A 17 -13.58 2.38 -6.88
N LEU A 18 -13.21 1.17 -7.29
CA LEU A 18 -11.81 0.75 -7.36
C LEU A 18 -11.06 1.51 -8.47
N ALA A 19 -11.71 1.74 -9.61
CA ALA A 19 -11.15 2.54 -10.71
C ALA A 19 -10.82 3.98 -10.25
N ALA A 20 -11.75 4.64 -9.55
CA ALA A 20 -11.50 5.99 -9.02
C ALA A 20 -10.35 6.02 -8.00
N ALA A 21 -10.22 4.99 -7.15
CA ALA A 21 -9.07 4.86 -6.25
C ALA A 21 -7.76 4.67 -7.03
N TYR A 22 -7.79 3.84 -8.08
CA TYR A 22 -6.64 3.57 -8.92
C TYR A 22 -6.16 4.86 -9.62
N ASP A 23 -7.06 5.56 -10.31
CA ASP A 23 -6.74 6.79 -11.04
C ASP A 23 -6.17 7.88 -10.11
N LEU A 24 -6.63 7.95 -8.86
CA LEU A 24 -6.20 8.98 -7.92
C LEU A 24 -4.89 8.68 -7.20
N TYR A 25 -4.61 7.41 -6.89
CA TYR A 25 -3.46 7.06 -6.03
C TYR A 25 -2.40 6.20 -6.70
N ALA A 26 -2.65 5.53 -7.83
CA ALA A 26 -1.74 4.55 -8.39
C ALA A 26 -0.35 5.13 -8.68
N GLU A 27 -0.26 6.31 -9.29
CA GLU A 27 1.03 6.95 -9.61
C GLU A 27 1.86 7.24 -8.34
N ARG A 28 1.21 7.78 -7.30
CA ARG A 28 1.87 8.11 -6.03
C ARG A 28 2.30 6.88 -5.25
N LEU A 29 1.47 5.83 -5.26
CA LEU A 29 1.77 4.55 -4.63
C LEU A 29 2.88 3.81 -5.36
N HIS A 30 2.92 3.90 -6.70
CA HIS A 30 3.99 3.36 -7.51
C HIS A 30 5.33 4.06 -7.25
N ALA A 31 5.35 5.40 -7.21
CA ALA A 31 6.55 6.14 -6.83
C ALA A 31 7.04 5.76 -5.42
N TYR A 32 6.13 5.55 -4.48
CA TYR A 32 6.45 5.09 -3.14
C TYR A 32 7.02 3.66 -3.13
N ALA A 33 6.37 2.71 -3.81
CA ALA A 33 6.85 1.33 -3.92
C ALA A 33 8.24 1.25 -4.57
N ARG A 34 8.48 2.06 -5.61
CA ARG A 34 9.80 2.19 -6.25
C ARG A 34 10.88 2.68 -5.28
N SER A 35 10.55 3.60 -4.38
CA SER A 35 11.51 4.06 -3.37
C SER A 35 11.93 2.97 -2.38
N ILE A 36 11.13 1.90 -2.25
CA ILE A 36 11.39 0.77 -1.34
C ILE A 36 12.06 -0.39 -2.08
N LEU A 37 11.57 -0.77 -3.26
CA LEU A 37 12.02 -1.97 -3.98
C LEU A 37 13.20 -1.74 -4.92
N SER A 38 13.46 -0.50 -5.35
CA SER A 38 14.46 -0.13 -6.37
C SER A 38 14.31 -0.80 -7.75
N ASP A 39 13.38 -1.75 -7.91
CA ASP A 39 13.00 -2.43 -9.15
C ASP A 39 11.67 -1.85 -9.67
N HIS A 40 11.61 -1.54 -10.97
CA HIS A 40 10.42 -0.98 -11.61
C HIS A 40 9.29 -2.00 -11.73
N ASP A 41 9.60 -3.22 -12.15
CA ASP A 41 8.58 -4.21 -12.48
C ASP A 41 7.97 -4.77 -11.19
N ALA A 42 8.81 -5.04 -10.19
CA ALA A 42 8.35 -5.42 -8.86
C ALA A 42 7.47 -4.33 -8.19
N ALA A 43 7.74 -3.05 -8.46
CA ALA A 43 6.92 -1.97 -7.93
C ALA A 43 5.53 -1.91 -8.58
N ALA A 44 5.44 -2.14 -9.89
CA ALA A 44 4.17 -2.21 -10.60
C ALA A 44 3.30 -3.37 -10.08
N ASP A 45 3.91 -4.54 -9.90
CA ASP A 45 3.24 -5.74 -9.35
C ASP A 45 2.72 -5.48 -7.93
N VAL A 46 3.53 -4.87 -7.06
CA VAL A 46 3.09 -4.53 -5.69
C VAL A 46 1.89 -3.58 -5.68
N VAL A 47 1.89 -2.56 -6.54
CA VAL A 47 0.74 -1.65 -6.61
C VAL A 47 -0.50 -2.39 -7.10
N HIS A 48 -0.36 -3.28 -8.08
CA HIS A 48 -1.46 -4.10 -8.56
C HIS A 48 -2.05 -4.98 -7.44
N ASP A 49 -1.20 -5.75 -6.76
CA ASP A 49 -1.59 -6.60 -5.64
C ASP A 49 -2.22 -5.79 -4.50
N ALA A 50 -1.68 -4.61 -4.21
CA ALA A 50 -2.23 -3.71 -3.21
C ALA A 50 -3.66 -3.26 -3.52
N PHE A 51 -3.98 -2.94 -4.78
CA PHE A 51 -5.34 -2.58 -5.17
C PHE A 51 -6.31 -3.77 -5.15
N LEU A 52 -5.84 -4.97 -5.50
CA LEU A 52 -6.63 -6.20 -5.36
C LEU A 52 -6.97 -6.45 -3.88
N LEU A 53 -5.97 -6.35 -3.00
CA LEU A 53 -6.17 -6.49 -1.56
C LEU A 53 -7.08 -5.38 -1.00
N ALA A 54 -6.90 -4.15 -1.47
CA ALA A 54 -7.74 -3.03 -1.08
C ALA A 54 -9.21 -3.27 -1.42
N GLY A 55 -9.51 -3.79 -2.62
CA GLY A 55 -10.88 -4.15 -3.01
C GLY A 55 -11.48 -5.25 -2.12
N GLN A 56 -10.68 -6.22 -1.70
CA GLN A 56 -11.13 -7.31 -0.84
C GLN A 56 -11.33 -6.87 0.62
N ARG A 57 -10.46 -6.00 1.14
CA ARG A 57 -10.41 -5.60 2.56
C ARG A 57 -11.02 -4.23 2.85
N ILE A 58 -11.66 -3.58 1.88
CA ILE A 58 -12.30 -2.26 2.08
C ILE A 58 -13.37 -2.24 3.20
N GLY A 59 -13.92 -3.41 3.54
CA GLY A 59 -14.83 -3.56 4.68
C GLY A 59 -14.15 -3.35 6.04
N GLU A 60 -12.83 -3.50 6.12
CA GLU A 60 -12.06 -3.38 7.37
C GLU A 60 -11.67 -1.94 7.69
N LEU A 61 -11.54 -1.09 6.65
CA LEU A 61 -11.23 0.33 6.83
C LEU A 61 -12.33 0.99 7.65
N ARG A 62 -12.10 1.28 8.93
CA ARG A 62 -13.15 1.83 9.81
C ARG A 62 -13.50 3.28 9.48
N ASP A 63 -12.48 4.06 9.14
CA ASP A 63 -12.59 5.48 8.85
C ASP A 63 -12.38 5.74 7.35
N PRO A 64 -13.45 6.07 6.59
CA PRO A 64 -13.35 6.34 5.16
C PRO A 64 -12.42 7.49 4.80
N ASP A 65 -12.22 8.46 5.70
CA ASP A 65 -11.37 9.63 5.47
C ASP A 65 -9.87 9.27 5.58
N ARG A 66 -9.56 8.02 5.92
CA ARG A 66 -8.21 7.46 6.02
C ARG A 66 -7.86 6.51 4.88
N LEU A 67 -8.57 6.57 3.76
CA LEU A 67 -8.30 5.74 2.58
C LEU A 67 -6.85 5.90 2.12
N ARG A 68 -6.38 7.13 1.94
CA ARG A 68 -5.00 7.38 1.50
C ARG A 68 -3.95 6.71 2.40
N PRO A 69 -3.84 7.01 3.71
CA PRO A 69 -2.83 6.35 4.55
C PRO A 69 -3.03 4.83 4.60
N TRP A 70 -4.27 4.33 4.53
CA TRP A 70 -4.57 2.90 4.47
C TRP A 70 -3.96 2.21 3.25
N LEU A 71 -4.09 2.80 2.06
CA LEU A 71 -3.46 2.29 0.84
C LEU A 71 -1.94 2.28 0.93
N TYR A 72 -1.32 3.30 1.53
CA TYR A 72 0.13 3.33 1.76
C TYR A 72 0.60 2.21 2.69
N ALA A 73 -0.19 1.85 3.72
CA ALA A 73 0.14 0.74 4.60
C ALA A 73 0.07 -0.61 3.88
N ILE A 74 -0.93 -0.81 3.01
CA ILE A 74 -1.03 -2.00 2.16
C ILE A 74 0.21 -2.11 1.26
N VAL A 75 0.53 -1.04 0.52
CA VAL A 75 1.68 -1.04 -0.38
C VAL A 75 2.99 -1.30 0.37
N ARG A 76 3.16 -0.70 1.55
CA ARG A 76 4.34 -0.95 2.39
C ARG A 76 4.42 -2.42 2.81
N HIS A 77 3.29 -3.03 3.20
CA HIS A 77 3.24 -4.45 3.55
C HIS A 77 3.67 -5.31 2.36
N GLU A 78 3.10 -5.08 1.17
CA GLU A 78 3.43 -5.86 -0.02
C GLU A 78 4.88 -5.65 -0.47
N CYS A 79 5.43 -4.43 -0.37
CA CYS A 79 6.86 -4.21 -0.61
C CYS A 79 7.72 -5.06 0.33
N LEU A 80 7.42 -5.07 1.63
CA LEU A 80 8.18 -5.86 2.61
C LEU A 80 8.00 -7.36 2.39
N ARG A 81 6.81 -7.80 2.00
CA ARG A 81 6.52 -9.19 1.64
C ARG A 81 7.31 -9.62 0.42
N GLN A 82 7.40 -8.78 -0.61
CA GLN A 82 8.22 -9.00 -1.79
C GLN A 82 9.71 -9.05 -1.44
N LEU A 83 10.24 -8.09 -0.67
CA LEU A 83 11.64 -8.13 -0.22
C LEU A 83 11.97 -9.42 0.54
N ARG A 84 11.09 -9.85 1.47
CA ARG A 84 11.25 -11.13 2.18
C ARG A 84 11.21 -12.32 1.22
N THR A 85 10.37 -12.27 0.19
CA THR A 85 10.23 -13.35 -0.79
C THR A 85 11.40 -13.38 -1.76
N SER A 86 11.93 -12.24 -2.20
CA SER A 86 13.14 -12.15 -3.03
C SER A 86 14.39 -12.59 -2.27
N SER A 87 14.55 -12.18 -1.00
CA SER A 87 15.61 -12.72 -0.13
C SER A 87 15.48 -14.23 0.05
N ARG A 88 14.25 -14.72 0.27
CA ARG A 88 14.00 -16.15 0.30
C ARG A 88 14.21 -16.79 -1.07
N HIS A 89 13.91 -16.17 -2.21
CA HIS A 89 14.10 -16.81 -3.51
C HIS A 89 15.59 -17.07 -3.80
N VAL A 90 16.47 -16.20 -3.29
CA VAL A 90 17.92 -16.45 -3.26
C VAL A 90 18.25 -17.68 -2.39
N GLU A 91 17.56 -17.86 -1.26
CA GLU A 91 17.71 -19.03 -0.37
C GLU A 91 16.94 -20.29 -0.85
N LEU A 92 15.84 -20.17 -1.58
CA LEU A 92 14.86 -21.19 -1.98
C LEU A 92 15.25 -21.97 -3.24
N THR A 93 16.48 -21.78 -3.69
CA THR A 93 17.22 -22.92 -4.26
C THR A 93 17.26 -24.09 -3.23
N GLU A 94 16.98 -23.82 -1.94
CA GLU A 94 16.80 -24.76 -0.84
C GLU A 94 15.50 -24.47 -0.03
N ALA A 95 14.41 -25.23 -0.28
CA ALA A 95 13.24 -25.48 0.59
C ALA A 95 12.15 -24.39 0.89
N GLY A 96 10.99 -24.49 0.21
CA GLY A 96 9.83 -23.58 0.26
C GLY A 96 8.80 -23.74 1.39
N GLN A 97 8.44 -22.61 2.02
CA GLN A 97 7.17 -22.44 2.74
C GLN A 97 6.59 -21.02 2.54
N VAL A 98 5.32 -20.94 2.11
CA VAL A 98 4.56 -19.69 2.04
C VAL A 98 3.70 -19.57 3.31
N ARG A 99 3.87 -18.47 4.06
CA ARG A 99 3.07 -18.14 5.24
C ARG A 99 2.06 -17.05 4.90
N ASP A 100 0.80 -17.28 5.24
CA ASP A 100 -0.28 -16.28 5.19
C ASP A 100 -0.17 -15.37 6.44
N ASP A 101 0.44 -14.20 6.28
CA ASP A 101 0.57 -13.17 7.31
C ASP A 101 -0.59 -12.16 7.15
N SER A 102 -1.81 -12.52 7.56
CA SER A 102 -2.93 -11.57 7.58
C SER A 102 -2.68 -10.47 8.63
N VAL A 103 -2.35 -9.25 8.20
CA VAL A 103 -2.04 -8.10 9.09
C VAL A 103 -3.21 -7.13 9.18
N ASP A 104 -3.47 -6.65 10.40
CA ASP A 104 -4.39 -5.54 10.67
C ASP A 104 -3.82 -4.23 10.08
N LEU A 105 -4.32 -3.87 8.89
CA LEU A 105 -3.92 -2.71 8.11
C LEU A 105 -4.25 -1.38 8.80
N ASP A 106 -5.26 -1.36 9.68
CA ASP A 106 -5.70 -0.16 10.40
C ASP A 106 -4.75 0.18 11.56
N ALA A 107 -4.13 -0.82 12.18
CA ALA A 107 -3.19 -0.64 13.29
C ALA A 107 -1.90 0.09 12.89
N GLY A 108 -1.42 -0.11 11.64
CA GLY A 108 -0.20 0.51 11.11
C GLY A 108 -0.33 2.00 10.77
N LEU A 109 -1.55 2.53 10.69
CA LEU A 109 -1.81 3.89 10.23
C LEU A 109 -1.55 4.97 11.28
N ARG A 110 -1.23 4.60 12.53
CA ARG A 110 -0.95 5.55 13.61
C ARG A 110 0.45 6.18 13.54
N THR A 111 1.38 5.59 12.79
CA THR A 111 2.82 5.92 12.93
C THR A 111 3.40 6.78 11.80
N GLU A 112 2.73 6.92 10.65
CA GLU A 112 3.37 7.44 9.42
C GLU A 112 3.29 8.97 9.21
N GLN A 113 2.63 9.74 10.08
CA GLN A 113 2.43 11.18 9.83
C GLN A 113 3.69 12.06 10.03
N TYR A 114 4.81 11.52 10.53
CA TYR A 114 5.98 12.34 10.89
C TYR A 114 7.02 12.52 9.76
N ARG A 115 6.94 11.78 8.64
CA ARG A 115 8.03 11.79 7.64
C ARG A 115 8.09 13.06 6.79
N GLU A 116 6.95 13.61 6.37
CA GLU A 116 6.94 14.87 5.60
C GLU A 116 7.35 16.08 6.46
N LEU A 117 7.03 16.05 7.76
CA LEU A 117 7.45 17.08 8.73
C LEU A 117 8.96 17.03 8.99
N ILE A 118 9.53 15.83 9.17
CA ILE A 118 10.98 15.66 9.35
C ILE A 118 11.74 16.05 8.07
N TRP A 119 11.22 15.72 6.88
CA TRP A 119 11.83 16.13 5.61
C TRP A 119 11.83 17.66 5.44
N ARG A 120 10.73 18.35 5.77
CA ARG A 120 10.68 19.82 5.74
C ARG A 120 11.59 20.49 6.78
N LEU A 121 11.72 19.91 7.97
CA LEU A 121 12.56 20.47 9.03
C LEU A 121 14.06 20.26 8.79
N MET A 122 14.46 19.18 8.10
CA MET A 122 15.87 18.97 7.72
C MET A 122 16.33 19.84 6.54
N GLN A 123 15.42 20.43 5.77
CA GLN A 123 15.76 21.22 4.58
C GLN A 123 15.60 22.74 4.76
N ASN A 124 15.19 23.21 5.95
CA ASN A 124 14.98 24.62 6.27
C ASN A 124 15.83 25.14 7.45
N SER A 125 16.96 24.52 7.74
CA SER A 125 18.01 25.12 8.56
C SER A 125 19.17 25.56 7.66
N ILE A 126 19.12 26.82 7.25
CA ILE A 126 20.30 27.66 6.94
C ILE A 126 20.69 28.35 8.24
#